data_AF-A0A090VMN1-F1
#
_entry.id   AF-A0A090VMN1-F1
#
_cell.length_a   1.000
_cell.length_b   1.000
_cell.length_c   1.000
_cell.angle_alpha   90.00
_cell.angle_beta   90.00
_cell.angle_gamma   90.00
#
_symmetry.space_group_name_H-M   'P 1'
#
loop_
_entity.id
_entity.type
_entity.pdbx_description
1 polymer ?
#
loop_
_entity_poly.entity_id
_entity_poly.type
_entity_poly.pdbx_seq_one_letter_code
_entity_poly.pdbx_strand_id
1 'polypeptide(L)'
;MEVYKNVQTIGKQEECNAEELEILKIAALFHDTGVSDTYKGHEDISANNAHLFLSDLKYPANKIAEVMNCINATKMPQNPKTKLEQIICDADLFHLSTKTYMLKNELLRIEWKTYMDLIFTDQDWFKLNLDFLSEHHYHTNYGKNVLETQKQNNINLLKDS
;
A
#
# COMPACT_ATOMS: atom_id res chain seq x y z
N MET A 1 6.20 5.38 -7.75
CA MET A 1 6.37 4.25 -8.71
C MET A 1 6.83 2.94 -8.05
N GLU A 2 7.07 2.87 -6.73
CA GLU A 2 7.50 1.62 -6.08
C GLU A 2 6.39 0.57 -6.04
N VAL A 3 5.17 0.96 -5.65
CA VAL A 3 3.98 0.10 -5.65
C VAL A 3 3.74 -0.55 -7.01
N TYR A 4 3.92 0.20 -8.11
CA TYR A 4 3.84 -0.34 -9.47
C TYR A 4 4.82 -1.50 -9.72
N LYS A 5 6.05 -1.42 -9.21
CA LYS A 5 7.02 -2.52 -9.32
C LYS A 5 6.68 -3.66 -8.38
N ASN A 6 6.14 -3.35 -7.21
CA ASN A 6 5.75 -4.36 -6.22
C ASN A 6 4.58 -5.20 -6.72
N VAL A 7 3.55 -4.60 -7.34
CA VAL A 7 2.44 -5.38 -7.95
C VAL A 7 2.93 -6.30 -9.06
N GLN A 8 3.97 -5.91 -9.81
CA GLN A 8 4.58 -6.81 -10.81
C GLN A 8 5.29 -7.99 -10.16
N THR A 9 5.99 -7.75 -9.05
CA THR A 9 6.70 -8.79 -8.31
C THR A 9 5.70 -9.78 -7.69
N ILE A 10 4.75 -9.27 -6.90
CA ILE A 10 3.75 -10.10 -6.21
C ILE A 10 2.83 -10.76 -7.23
N GLY A 11 2.32 -10.03 -8.23
CA GLY A 11 1.44 -10.59 -9.26
C GLY A 11 2.10 -11.72 -10.05
N LYS A 12 3.42 -11.68 -10.28
CA LYS A 12 4.13 -12.81 -10.89
C LYS A 12 4.18 -14.04 -9.98
N GLN A 13 4.37 -13.84 -8.67
CA GLN A 13 4.43 -14.94 -7.69
C GLN A 13 3.05 -15.55 -7.42
N GLU A 14 2.00 -14.73 -7.53
CA GLU A 14 0.61 -15.16 -7.43
C GLU A 14 0.02 -15.61 -8.78
N GLU A 15 0.84 -15.79 -9.82
CA GLU A 15 0.43 -16.30 -11.14
C GLU A 15 -0.68 -15.47 -11.81
N CYS A 16 -0.64 -14.14 -11.68
CA CYS A 16 -1.58 -13.27 -12.36
C CYS A 16 -1.41 -13.31 -13.89
N ASN A 17 -2.53 -13.33 -14.60
CA ASN A 17 -2.55 -13.19 -16.04
C ASN A 17 -2.32 -11.73 -16.47
N ALA A 18 -2.21 -11.50 -17.78
CA ALA A 18 -1.89 -10.17 -18.32
C ALA A 18 -2.96 -9.10 -18.02
N GLU A 19 -4.23 -9.50 -17.99
CA GLU A 19 -5.37 -8.61 -17.72
C GLU A 19 -5.45 -8.24 -16.24
N GLU A 20 -5.30 -9.22 -15.34
CA GLU A 20 -5.20 -8.99 -13.90
C GLU A 20 -4.02 -8.05 -13.57
N LEU A 21 -2.87 -8.27 -14.22
CA LEU A 21 -1.70 -7.44 -14.00
C LEU A 21 -1.87 -6.02 -14.56
N GLU A 22 -2.61 -5.85 -15.65
CA GLU A 22 -2.97 -4.53 -16.18
C GLU A 22 -3.79 -3.74 -15.16
N ILE A 23 -4.83 -4.35 -14.59
CA ILE A 23 -5.70 -3.74 -13.58
C ILE A 23 -4.88 -3.31 -12.35
N LEU A 24 -4.04 -4.22 -11.82
CA LEU A 24 -3.17 -3.93 -10.67
C LEU A 24 -2.20 -2.78 -10.92
N LYS A 25 -1.62 -2.72 -12.12
CA LYS A 25 -0.69 -1.65 -12.53
C LYS A 25 -1.39 -0.30 -12.59
N ILE A 26 -2.59 -0.26 -13.15
CA ILE A 26 -3.40 0.96 -13.20
C ILE A 26 -3.74 1.38 -11.77
N ALA A 27 -4.26 0.49 -10.94
CA ALA A 27 -4.56 0.78 -9.54
C ALA A 27 -3.34 1.35 -8.79
N ALA A 28 -2.16 0.73 -8.95
CA ALA A 28 -0.91 1.20 -8.35
C ALA A 28 -0.47 2.59 -8.80
N LEU A 29 -0.80 3.01 -10.03
CA LEU A 29 -0.51 4.36 -10.51
C LEU A 29 -1.45 5.42 -9.90
N PHE A 30 -2.67 5.03 -9.58
CA PHE A 30 -3.72 5.96 -9.14
C PHE A 30 -3.94 6.00 -7.62
N HIS A 31 -3.57 4.96 -6.86
CA HIS A 31 -4.00 4.79 -5.45
C HIS A 31 -3.74 5.99 -4.52
N ASP A 32 -2.62 6.71 -4.69
CA ASP A 32 -2.26 7.88 -3.87
C ASP A 32 -2.54 9.23 -4.54
N THR A 33 -3.17 9.26 -5.73
CA THR A 33 -3.38 10.51 -6.48
C THR A 33 -4.28 11.51 -5.75
N GLY A 34 -5.17 11.05 -4.87
CA GLY A 34 -6.02 11.89 -4.03
C GLY A 34 -5.32 12.55 -2.85
N VAL A 35 -4.06 12.19 -2.53
CA VAL A 35 -3.31 12.75 -1.40
C VAL A 35 -3.08 14.26 -1.56
N SER A 36 -3.06 14.76 -2.81
CA SER A 36 -2.98 16.18 -3.10
C SER A 36 -4.20 16.99 -2.62
N ASP A 37 -5.35 16.34 -2.47
CA ASP A 37 -6.61 16.99 -2.09
C ASP A 37 -6.95 16.79 -0.61
N THR A 38 -6.81 15.56 -0.11
CA THR A 38 -6.98 15.23 1.32
C THR A 38 -5.97 14.18 1.71
N TYR A 39 -5.46 14.22 2.94
CA TYR A 39 -4.61 13.14 3.43
C TYR A 39 -5.44 11.93 3.89
N LYS A 40 -6.52 12.16 4.65
CA LYS A 40 -7.38 11.10 5.17
C LYS A 40 -8.58 10.89 4.25
N GLY A 41 -8.77 9.66 3.78
CA GLY A 41 -9.82 9.32 2.80
C GLY A 41 -9.44 9.68 1.36
N HIS A 42 -8.14 9.77 1.07
CA HIS A 42 -7.64 10.07 -0.27
C HIS A 42 -7.97 8.97 -1.27
N GLU A 43 -8.16 7.74 -0.80
CA GLU A 43 -8.45 6.56 -1.61
C GLU A 43 -9.75 6.74 -2.39
N ASP A 44 -10.78 7.35 -1.78
CA ASP A 44 -12.05 7.62 -2.43
C ASP A 44 -11.89 8.64 -3.59
N ILE A 45 -11.01 9.63 -3.40
CA ILE A 45 -10.68 10.63 -4.43
C ILE A 45 -9.83 9.98 -5.53
N SER A 46 -8.83 9.18 -5.16
CA SER A 46 -7.97 8.42 -6.08
C SER A 46 -8.78 7.49 -6.98
N ALA A 47 -9.76 6.76 -6.40
CA ALA A 47 -10.65 5.89 -7.15
C ALA A 47 -11.53 6.69 -8.13
N ASN A 48 -12.04 7.85 -7.72
CA ASN A 48 -12.79 8.73 -8.61
C ASN A 48 -11.92 9.31 -9.73
N ASN A 49 -10.68 9.70 -9.44
CA ASN A 49 -9.72 10.19 -10.43
C ASN A 49 -9.42 9.10 -11.48
N ALA A 50 -9.20 7.86 -11.03
CA ALA A 50 -9.03 6.71 -11.93
C ALA A 50 -10.27 6.47 -12.79
N HIS A 51 -11.47 6.52 -12.20
CA HIS A 51 -12.73 6.35 -12.91
C HIS A 51 -12.89 7.39 -14.04
N LEU A 52 -12.71 8.67 -13.73
CA LEU A 52 -12.86 9.76 -14.69
C LEU A 52 -11.85 9.63 -15.83
N PHE A 53 -10.58 9.39 -15.52
CA PHE A 53 -9.52 9.25 -16.50
C PHE A 53 -9.74 8.03 -17.42
N LEU A 54 -10.06 6.86 -16.86
CA LEU A 54 -10.25 5.64 -17.63
C LEU A 54 -11.53 5.67 -18.47
N SER A 55 -12.58 6.34 -17.98
CA SER A 55 -13.83 6.53 -18.72
C SER A 55 -13.61 7.38 -19.97
N ASP A 56 -12.81 8.46 -19.87
CA ASP A 56 -12.46 9.31 -21.01
C ASP A 56 -11.68 8.52 -22.09
N LEU A 57 -10.83 7.59 -21.66
CA LEU A 57 -10.11 6.66 -22.54
C LEU A 57 -10.97 5.49 -23.07
N LYS A 58 -12.26 5.44 -22.73
CA LYS A 58 -13.18 4.35 -23.10
C LYS A 58 -12.70 2.96 -22.65
N TYR A 59 -12.03 2.90 -21.49
CA TYR A 59 -11.63 1.64 -20.89
C TYR A 59 -12.87 0.83 -20.45
N PRO A 60 -12.86 -0.52 -20.50
CA PRO A 60 -14.05 -1.31 -20.19
C PRO A 60 -14.58 -1.08 -18.76
N ALA A 61 -15.88 -0.82 -18.64
CA ALA A 61 -16.50 -0.44 -17.36
C ALA A 61 -16.32 -1.49 -16.25
N ASN A 62 -16.34 -2.78 -16.61
CA ASN A 62 -16.07 -3.86 -15.66
C ASN A 62 -14.64 -3.79 -15.09
N LYS A 63 -13.65 -3.47 -15.92
CA LYS A 63 -12.26 -3.30 -15.48
C LYS A 63 -12.05 -2.03 -14.69
N ILE A 64 -12.75 -0.94 -15.04
CA ILE A 64 -12.71 0.31 -14.25
C ILE A 64 -13.18 0.01 -12.81
N ALA A 65 -14.27 -0.75 -12.65
CA ALA A 65 -14.77 -1.14 -11.34
C ALA A 65 -13.74 -1.95 -10.54
N GLU A 66 -13.02 -2.88 -11.18
CA GLU A 66 -11.94 -3.64 -10.52
C GLU A 66 -10.76 -2.75 -10.10
N VAL A 67 -10.35 -1.79 -10.94
CA VAL A 67 -9.31 -0.80 -10.58
C VAL A 67 -9.74 0.00 -9.36
N MET A 68 -10.97 0.52 -9.35
CA MET A 68 -11.50 1.29 -8.22
C MET A 68 -11.56 0.46 -6.94
N ASN A 69 -12.00 -0.79 -7.02
CA ASN A 69 -12.03 -1.70 -5.87
C ASN A 69 -10.62 -1.96 -5.32
N CYS A 70 -9.63 -2.16 -6.19
CA CYS A 70 -8.23 -2.30 -5.79
C CYS A 70 -7.72 -1.05 -5.05
N ILE A 71 -7.99 0.14 -5.57
CA ILE A 71 -7.61 1.40 -4.91
C ILE A 71 -8.29 1.52 -3.54
N ASN A 72 -9.61 1.28 -3.48
CA ASN A 72 -10.35 1.38 -2.23
C ASN A 72 -9.90 0.35 -1.18
N ALA A 73 -9.34 -0.79 -1.60
CA ALA A 73 -8.85 -1.81 -0.69
C ALA A 73 -7.59 -1.40 0.09
N THR A 74 -6.80 -0.43 -0.42
CA THR A 74 -5.61 0.07 0.30
C THR A 74 -5.97 0.93 1.51
N LYS A 75 -7.22 1.38 1.61
CA LYS A 75 -7.74 2.16 2.74
C LYS A 75 -7.59 1.41 4.06
N MET A 76 -7.03 2.09 5.06
CA MET A 76 -6.82 1.50 6.39
C MET A 76 -8.07 1.62 7.29
N PRO A 77 -8.44 0.56 8.04
CA PRO A 77 -7.86 -0.77 8.01
C PRO A 77 -8.23 -1.55 6.74
N GLN A 78 -7.24 -2.21 6.14
CA GLN A 78 -7.42 -3.00 4.92
C GLN A 78 -8.41 -4.15 5.12
N ASN A 79 -9.26 -4.39 4.12
CA ASN A 79 -10.22 -5.49 4.13
C ASN A 79 -10.42 -6.09 2.72
N PRO A 80 -9.34 -6.56 2.07
CA PRO A 80 -9.39 -7.01 0.68
C PRO A 80 -10.28 -8.26 0.52
N LYS A 81 -11.12 -8.25 -0.52
CA LYS A 81 -12.11 -9.30 -0.82
C LYS A 81 -11.69 -10.19 -1.97
N THR A 82 -10.92 -9.66 -2.91
CA THR A 82 -10.49 -10.37 -4.11
C THR A 82 -8.99 -10.57 -4.13
N LYS A 83 -8.51 -11.48 -4.98
CA LYS A 83 -7.07 -11.73 -5.18
C LYS A 83 -6.33 -10.44 -5.56
N LEU A 84 -6.90 -9.62 -6.45
CA LEU A 84 -6.25 -8.38 -6.88
C LEU A 84 -6.17 -7.35 -5.74
N GLU A 85 -7.23 -7.22 -4.95
CA GLU A 85 -7.23 -6.38 -3.76
C GLU A 85 -6.18 -6.82 -2.74
N GLN A 86 -6.00 -8.13 -2.54
CA GLN A 86 -4.94 -8.64 -1.65
C GLN A 86 -3.54 -8.28 -2.17
N ILE A 87 -3.33 -8.39 -3.49
CA ILE A 87 -2.04 -8.10 -4.12
C ILE A 87 -1.68 -6.62 -4.01
N ILE A 88 -2.63 -5.70 -4.26
CA ILE A 88 -2.35 -4.26 -4.16
C ILE A 88 -2.10 -3.84 -2.71
N CYS A 89 -2.84 -4.38 -1.74
CA CYS A 89 -2.60 -4.14 -0.31
C CYS A 89 -1.19 -4.56 0.11
N ASP A 90 -0.76 -5.77 -0.27
CA ASP A 90 0.58 -6.25 0.02
C ASP A 90 1.67 -5.47 -0.73
N ALA A 91 1.37 -4.99 -1.94
CA ALA A 91 2.31 -4.22 -2.76
C ALA A 91 2.52 -2.79 -2.22
N ASP A 92 1.46 -2.19 -1.69
CA ASP A 92 1.47 -0.88 -1.06
C ASP A 92 2.32 -0.89 0.23
N LEU A 93 2.07 -1.89 1.09
CA LEU A 93 2.79 -2.06 2.35
C LEU A 93 4.06 -2.91 2.23
N PHE A 94 4.54 -3.20 1.02
CA PHE A 94 5.76 -3.98 0.78
C PHE A 94 6.99 -3.38 1.48
N HIS A 95 7.05 -2.05 1.59
CA HIS A 95 8.17 -1.33 2.18
C HIS A 95 8.39 -1.68 3.66
N LEU A 96 7.39 -2.22 4.36
CA LEU A 96 7.51 -2.73 5.74
C LEU A 96 8.47 -3.92 5.83
N SER A 97 8.70 -4.60 4.71
CA SER A 97 9.55 -5.78 4.59
C SER A 97 10.88 -5.49 3.90
N THR A 98 11.25 -4.22 3.68
CA THR A 98 12.53 -3.87 3.06
C THR A 98 13.56 -3.44 4.10
N LYS A 99 14.84 -3.54 3.73
CA LYS A 99 15.95 -3.03 4.56
C LYS A 99 15.95 -1.50 4.71
N THR A 100 15.19 -0.80 3.87
CA THR A 100 15.07 0.66 3.91
C THR A 100 13.93 1.13 4.80
N TYR A 101 13.18 0.22 5.43
CA TYR A 101 12.07 0.55 6.32
C TYR A 101 12.44 1.58 7.37
N MET A 102 13.53 1.38 8.12
CA MET A 102 13.96 2.32 9.18
C MET A 102 14.20 3.73 8.66
N LEU A 103 14.85 3.85 7.50
CA LEU A 103 15.10 5.15 6.87
C LEU A 103 13.78 5.81 6.44
N LYS A 104 12.89 5.04 5.80
CA LYS A 104 11.57 5.55 5.38
C LYS A 104 10.71 5.96 6.57
N ASN A 105 10.79 5.22 7.67
CA ASN A 105 10.08 5.54 8.89
C ASN A 105 10.52 6.89 9.47
N GLU A 106 11.81 7.16 9.54
CA GLU A 106 12.30 8.48 10.00
C GLU A 106 11.90 9.61 9.04
N LEU A 107 11.90 9.37 7.72
CA LEU A 107 11.41 10.35 6.75
C LEU A 107 9.91 10.65 6.94
N LEU A 108 9.10 9.62 7.21
CA LEU A 108 7.67 9.76 7.50
C LEU A 108 7.44 10.59 8.78
N ARG A 109 8.25 10.38 9.82
CA ARG A 109 8.20 11.18 11.05
C ARG A 109 8.43 12.67 10.78
N ILE A 110 9.41 12.98 9.92
CA ILE A 110 9.72 14.35 9.53
C ILE A 110 8.57 14.95 8.72
N GLU A 111 7.99 14.17 7.79
CA GLU A 111 6.85 14.58 6.99
C GLU A 111 5.63 14.93 7.86
N TRP A 112 5.24 14.03 8.77
CA TRP A 112 4.10 14.24 9.68
C TRP A 112 4.30 15.44 10.60
N LYS A 113 5.52 15.65 11.10
CA LYS A 113 5.86 16.85 11.85
C LYS A 113 5.72 18.12 11.01
N THR A 114 6.15 18.08 9.75
CA THR A 114 6.24 19.27 8.89
C THR A 114 4.89 19.68 8.31
N TYR A 115 4.06 18.72 7.93
CA TYR A 115 2.82 18.98 7.19
C TYR A 115 1.55 18.75 8.00
N MET A 116 1.65 18.10 9.17
CA MET A 116 0.47 17.78 10.00
C MET A 116 0.61 18.23 11.46
N ASP A 117 1.71 18.91 11.82
CA ASP A 117 2.04 19.31 13.20
C ASP A 117 2.00 18.14 14.21
N LEU A 118 2.19 16.90 13.73
CA LEU A 118 2.22 15.71 14.59
C LEU A 118 3.64 15.48 15.11
N ILE A 119 3.85 15.81 16.39
CA ILE A 119 5.15 15.66 17.07
C ILE A 119 5.11 14.46 18.00
N PHE A 120 6.02 13.52 17.79
CA PHE A 120 6.19 12.33 18.62
C PHE A 120 7.51 12.39 19.36
N THR A 121 7.54 11.91 20.61
CA THR A 121 8.79 11.52 21.26
C THR A 121 9.34 10.26 20.57
N ASP A 122 10.61 9.92 20.83
CA ASP A 122 11.18 8.68 20.27
C ASP A 122 10.41 7.45 20.77
N GLN A 123 9.99 7.44 22.03
CA GLN A 123 9.20 6.34 22.61
C GLN A 123 7.81 6.23 21.98
N ASP A 124 7.12 7.35 21.75
CA ASP A 124 5.80 7.35 21.13
C ASP A 124 5.88 6.93 19.66
N TRP A 125 6.88 7.44 18.93
CA TRP A 125 7.11 7.08 17.53
C TRP A 125 7.44 5.60 17.36
N PHE A 126 8.30 5.10 18.26
CA PHE A 126 8.66 3.70 18.34
C PHE A 126 7.44 2.81 18.56
N LYS A 127 6.67 3.11 19.60
CA LYS A 127 5.47 2.36 19.97
C LYS A 127 4.45 2.34 18.84
N LEU A 128 4.16 3.50 18.24
CA LEU A 128 3.24 3.63 17.12
C LEU A 128 3.61 2.69 15.96
N ASN A 129 4.90 2.66 15.60
CA ASN A 129 5.39 1.82 14.51
C ASN A 129 5.39 0.33 14.86
N LEU A 130 5.74 -0.01 16.10
CA LEU A 130 5.71 -1.38 16.56
C LEU A 130 4.28 -1.94 16.57
N ASP A 131 3.32 -1.13 17.04
CA ASP A 131 1.90 -1.48 17.05
C ASP A 131 1.40 -1.66 15.60
N PHE A 132 1.71 -0.71 14.71
CA PHE A 132 1.35 -0.79 13.28
C PHE A 132 1.89 -2.04 12.58
N LEU A 133 3.18 -2.35 12.75
CA LEU A 133 3.79 -3.54 12.14
C LEU A 133 3.23 -4.85 12.71
N SER A 134 2.90 -4.86 14.00
CA SER A 134 2.38 -6.05 14.70
C SER A 134 0.92 -6.34 14.36
N GLU A 135 0.11 -5.30 14.16
CA GLU A 135 -1.30 -5.41 13.76
C GLU A 135 -1.48 -5.68 12.26
N HIS A 136 -0.53 -5.23 11.44
CA HIS A 136 -0.58 -5.46 10.00
C HIS A 136 -0.32 -6.94 9.65
N HIS A 137 -1.10 -7.47 8.70
CA HIS A 137 -0.91 -8.81 8.14
C HIS A 137 -0.95 -8.77 6.62
N TYR A 138 0.02 -9.44 5.99
CA TYR A 138 -0.01 -9.66 4.54
C TYR A 138 -1.09 -10.67 4.15
N HIS A 139 -1.70 -10.46 2.99
CA HIS A 139 -2.87 -11.19 2.53
C HIS A 139 -2.54 -12.30 1.53
N THR A 140 -1.60 -12.06 0.62
CA THR A 140 -1.20 -13.00 -0.43
C THR A 140 -0.32 -14.14 0.10
N ASN A 141 -0.18 -15.22 -0.67
CA ASN A 141 0.71 -16.33 -0.29
C ASN A 141 2.17 -15.87 -0.26
N TYR A 142 2.58 -15.09 -1.26
CA TYR A 142 3.91 -14.47 -1.29
C TYR A 142 4.12 -13.55 -0.09
N GLY A 143 3.15 -12.70 0.23
CA GLY A 143 3.20 -11.79 1.38
C GLY A 143 3.38 -12.55 2.70
N LYS A 144 2.57 -13.57 2.93
CA LYS A 144 2.63 -14.40 4.16
C LYS A 144 3.94 -15.18 4.32
N ASN A 145 4.50 -15.70 3.23
CA ASN A 145 5.68 -16.57 3.30
C ASN A 145 7.01 -15.79 3.20
N VAL A 146 7.04 -14.70 2.42
CA VAL A 146 8.28 -13.97 2.09
C VAL A 146 8.33 -12.61 2.77
N LEU A 147 7.26 -11.82 2.67
CA LEU A 147 7.26 -10.47 3.22
C LEU A 147 7.14 -10.49 4.74
N GLU A 148 6.29 -11.35 5.31
CA GLU A 148 6.10 -11.46 6.76
C GLU A 148 7.42 -11.77 7.47
N THR A 149 8.21 -12.71 6.95
CA THR A 149 9.53 -13.07 7.48
C THR A 149 10.45 -11.85 7.57
N GLN A 150 10.46 -11.00 6.53
CA GLN A 150 11.30 -9.80 6.51
C GLN A 150 10.73 -8.67 7.40
N LYS A 151 9.41 -8.52 7.47
CA LYS A 151 8.74 -7.58 8.38
C LYS A 151 9.12 -7.91 9.83
N GLN A 152 9.20 -9.21 10.16
CA GLN A 152 9.58 -9.64 11.50
C GLN A 152 11.03 -9.36 11.86
N ASN A 153 11.94 -9.39 10.89
CA ASN A 153 13.31 -8.91 11.10
C ASN A 153 13.32 -7.41 11.42
N ASN A 154 12.51 -6.61 10.72
CA ASN A 154 12.39 -5.17 10.98
C ASN A 154 11.78 -4.89 12.36
N ILE A 155 10.78 -5.67 12.80
CA ILE A 155 10.22 -5.59 14.15
C ILE A 155 11.29 -5.88 15.22
N ASN A 156 12.14 -6.89 15.00
CA ASN A 156 13.20 -7.21 15.96
C ASN A 156 14.26 -6.10 16.01
N LEU A 157 14.69 -5.57 14.87
CA LEU A 157 15.61 -4.43 14.80
C LEU A 157 15.07 -3.21 15.52
N LEU A 158 13.75 -2.96 15.41
CA LEU A 158 13.07 -1.92 16.15
C LEU A 158 13.21 -2.17 17.66
N LYS A 159 12.84 -3.37 18.15
CA LYS A 159 12.90 -3.70 19.59
C LYS A 159 14.30 -3.60 20.20
N ASP A 160 15.34 -3.78 19.39
CA ASP A 160 16.74 -3.72 19.82
C ASP A 160 17.35 -2.30 19.73
N SER A 161 16.60 -1.31 19.23
CA SER A 161 17.00 0.10 19.08
C SER A 161 16.63 0.94 20.31
#